data_AF-A0AAV0XP73-F1
#
_entry.id   AF-A0AAV0XP73-F1
#
_cell.length_a   1.000
_cell.length_b   1.000
_cell.length_c   1.000
_cell.angle_alpha   90.00
_cell.angle_beta   90.00
_cell.angle_gamma   90.00
#
_symmetry.space_group_name_H-M   'P 1'
#
loop_
_entity.id
_entity.type
_entity.pdbx_description
1 polymer ?
#
loop_
_entity_poly.entity_id
_entity_poly.type
_entity_poly.pdbx_seq_one_letter_code
_entity_poly.pdbx_strand_id
1 'polypeptide(L)'
;MILPTNYSNVIIEKSENFIKCRSSLTNLDDCNNWVAEFGKINHLKWNSRSSMPNGKKITCSKKFVCHHSTFQKVSREENKKGNSKNANCSATITCVIKLDTLATRKSDTLIKNGLRGIITINNKHTHSLDTAETLRFIPADLKLKNTFFEYFSSNMGISEALKYHEDILELKDNFSLEDLANGAINPTYRTVQYWHDEWRIKNLGPRSGIGMIEKLKEKLNIYSEQNVIVKFVEDPFALLIVTPLMQRAHELKSSKWYSIVDSTSACDAETINNLYINSMCSRSGTISNYNYKRSIFFSI
;
A
#
# COMPACT_ATOMS: atom_id res chain seq x y z
N MET A 1 24.77 2.16 -14.39
CA MET A 1 23.94 1.11 -13.79
C MET A 1 24.78 0.28 -12.84
N ILE A 2 24.28 0.09 -11.63
CA ILE A 2 24.92 -0.67 -10.54
C ILE A 2 24.23 -2.03 -10.45
N LEU A 3 24.99 -3.13 -10.31
CA LEU A 3 24.44 -4.47 -10.14
C LEU A 3 24.18 -4.78 -8.66
N PRO A 4 23.21 -5.66 -8.33
CA PRO A 4 22.95 -6.13 -6.98
C PRO A 4 24.21 -6.66 -6.28
N THR A 5 24.38 -6.37 -4.99
CA THR A 5 25.55 -6.84 -4.21
C THR A 5 25.28 -8.13 -3.46
N ASN A 6 24.00 -8.48 -3.23
CA ASN A 6 23.61 -9.73 -2.59
C ASN A 6 23.90 -10.98 -3.46
N TYR A 7 24.31 -10.77 -4.71
CA TYR A 7 24.63 -11.82 -5.67
C TYR A 7 26.05 -11.65 -6.17
N SER A 8 26.75 -12.76 -6.40
CA SER A 8 28.03 -12.72 -7.12
C SER A 8 27.74 -12.49 -8.59
N ASN A 9 28.17 -11.34 -9.12
CA ASN A 9 27.93 -10.95 -10.50
C ASN A 9 29.24 -10.78 -11.27
N VAL A 10 29.29 -11.32 -12.49
CA VAL A 10 30.42 -11.16 -13.40
C VAL A 10 29.92 -10.67 -14.74
N ILE A 11 30.37 -9.49 -15.16
CA ILE A 11 30.00 -8.93 -16.47
C ILE A 11 30.78 -9.69 -17.56
N ILE A 12 30.06 -10.21 -18.55
CA ILE A 12 30.63 -10.94 -19.69
C ILE A 12 30.75 -10.01 -20.89
N GLU A 13 29.73 -9.18 -21.12
CA GLU A 13 29.62 -8.32 -22.27
C GLU A 13 28.95 -7.02 -21.86
N LYS A 14 29.50 -5.90 -22.33
CA LYS A 14 28.97 -4.56 -22.04
C LYS A 14 29.13 -3.70 -23.28
N SER A 15 28.01 -3.14 -23.73
CA SER A 15 27.96 -2.03 -24.67
C SER A 15 27.09 -0.91 -24.09
N GLU A 16 26.93 0.18 -24.83
CA GLU A 16 26.24 1.40 -24.36
C GLU A 16 24.86 1.12 -23.74
N ASN A 17 24.03 0.31 -24.41
CA ASN A 17 22.66 0.01 -24.00
C ASN A 17 22.43 -1.47 -23.68
N PHE A 18 23.49 -2.26 -23.55
CA PHE A 18 23.38 -3.70 -23.33
C PHE A 18 24.41 -4.20 -22.34
N ILE A 19 23.94 -4.99 -21.37
CA ILE A 19 24.81 -5.67 -20.41
C ILE A 19 24.39 -7.13 -20.36
N LYS A 20 25.37 -8.02 -20.48
CA LYS A 20 25.22 -9.43 -20.20
C LYS A 20 26.14 -9.82 -19.07
N CYS A 21 25.57 -10.31 -17.98
CA CYS A 21 26.33 -10.79 -16.84
C CYS A 21 25.95 -12.21 -16.46
N ARG A 22 26.87 -12.90 -15.79
CA ARG A 22 26.54 -14.07 -14.97
C ARG A 22 26.24 -13.65 -13.56
N SER A 23 25.36 -14.40 -12.93
CA SER A 23 24.98 -14.19 -11.54
C SER A 23 24.78 -15.54 -10.82
N SER A 24 24.94 -15.54 -9.50
CA SER A 24 24.72 -16.72 -8.64
C SER A 24 23.24 -17.08 -8.42
N LEU A 25 22.39 -16.89 -9.44
CA LEU A 25 20.95 -17.22 -9.39
C LEU A 25 20.74 -18.74 -9.47
N THR A 26 19.80 -19.26 -8.68
CA THR A 26 19.47 -20.68 -8.63
C THR A 26 18.03 -21.00 -9.03
N ASN A 27 17.10 -20.08 -8.76
CA ASN A 27 15.66 -20.32 -8.95
C ASN A 27 14.92 -19.06 -9.46
N LEU A 28 13.60 -19.20 -9.66
CA LEU A 28 12.77 -18.12 -10.18
C LEU A 28 12.59 -16.95 -9.18
N ASP A 29 12.67 -17.21 -7.89
CA ASP A 29 12.57 -16.20 -6.84
C ASP A 29 13.83 -15.35 -6.76
N ASP A 30 15.00 -15.96 -6.93
CA ASP A 30 16.27 -15.24 -7.09
C ASP A 30 16.20 -14.25 -8.26
N CYS A 31 15.55 -14.64 -9.37
CA CYS A 31 15.36 -13.74 -10.50
C CYS A 31 14.49 -12.52 -10.12
N ASN A 32 13.46 -12.72 -9.30
CA ASN A 32 12.59 -11.64 -8.83
C ASN A 32 13.34 -10.72 -7.89
N ASN A 33 14.05 -11.28 -6.92
CA ASN A 33 14.81 -10.55 -5.92
C ASN A 33 15.95 -9.77 -6.56
N TRP A 34 16.71 -10.38 -7.46
CA TRP A 34 17.77 -9.72 -8.22
C TRP A 34 17.25 -8.52 -9.01
N VAL A 35 16.14 -8.69 -9.75
CA VAL A 35 15.56 -7.59 -10.54
C VAL A 35 14.95 -6.50 -9.67
N ALA A 36 14.37 -6.86 -8.52
CA ALA A 36 13.85 -5.91 -7.55
C ALA A 36 14.98 -5.07 -6.93
N GLU A 37 16.09 -5.70 -6.52
CA GLU A 37 17.28 -5.00 -5.99
C GLU A 37 17.93 -4.12 -7.06
N PHE A 38 18.11 -4.66 -8.28
CA PHE A 38 18.63 -3.89 -9.42
C PHE A 38 17.75 -2.67 -9.71
N GLY A 39 16.42 -2.86 -9.70
CA GLY A 39 15.47 -1.76 -9.87
C GLY A 39 15.61 -0.71 -8.77
N LYS A 40 15.69 -1.13 -7.50
CA LYS A 40 15.82 -0.23 -6.35
C LYS A 40 17.08 0.63 -6.42
N ILE A 41 18.24 0.01 -6.70
CA ILE A 41 19.53 0.72 -6.74
C ILE A 41 19.59 1.71 -7.91
N ASN A 42 18.91 1.43 -9.02
CA ASN A 42 18.95 2.27 -10.22
C ASN A 42 17.69 3.12 -10.42
N HIS A 43 16.80 3.23 -9.42
CA HIS A 43 15.53 3.97 -9.52
C HIS A 43 14.61 3.52 -10.68
N LEU A 44 14.58 2.22 -10.96
CA LEU A 44 13.77 1.62 -12.03
C LEU A 44 12.75 0.63 -11.46
N LYS A 45 11.55 0.62 -12.05
CA LYS A 45 10.61 -0.49 -11.87
C LYS A 45 10.52 -1.37 -13.11
N TRP A 46 10.58 -2.68 -12.84
CA TRP A 46 10.47 -3.75 -13.81
C TRP A 46 9.23 -4.60 -13.54
N ASN A 47 8.41 -4.84 -14.57
CA ASN A 47 7.24 -5.69 -14.51
C ASN A 47 7.57 -7.06 -15.10
N SER A 48 7.13 -8.13 -14.42
CA SER A 48 7.21 -9.49 -14.96
C SER A 48 6.34 -9.60 -16.21
N ARG A 49 6.93 -10.02 -17.34
CA ARG A 49 6.24 -10.19 -18.62
C ARG A 49 5.92 -11.65 -18.93
N SER A 50 6.89 -12.52 -18.73
CA SER A 50 6.73 -13.95 -18.95
C SER A 50 7.71 -14.76 -18.11
N SER A 51 7.34 -15.98 -17.79
CA SER A 51 8.15 -16.93 -17.03
C SER A 51 8.05 -18.32 -17.62
N MET A 52 9.16 -19.05 -17.59
CA MET A 52 9.25 -20.48 -17.88
C MET A 52 9.88 -21.14 -16.66
N PRO A 53 9.08 -21.69 -15.72
CA PRO A 53 9.58 -22.21 -14.45
C PRO A 53 10.35 -23.53 -14.59
N ASN A 54 9.98 -24.37 -15.57
CA ASN A 54 10.64 -25.66 -15.81
C ASN A 54 10.96 -25.81 -17.30
N GLY A 55 12.20 -25.52 -17.70
CA GLY A 55 12.66 -25.68 -19.07
C GLY A 55 13.23 -27.08 -19.35
N LYS A 56 13.15 -27.54 -20.60
CA LYS A 56 13.83 -28.80 -21.01
C LYS A 56 15.36 -28.68 -21.05
N LYS A 57 15.87 -27.50 -21.43
CA LYS A 57 17.31 -27.21 -21.61
C LYS A 57 17.87 -26.19 -20.61
N ILE A 58 17.01 -25.65 -19.75
CA ILE A 58 17.33 -24.65 -18.73
C ILE A 58 16.53 -24.98 -17.47
N THR A 59 17.00 -24.55 -16.30
CA THR A 59 16.24 -24.70 -15.06
C THR A 59 14.97 -23.85 -15.15
N CYS A 60 15.13 -22.54 -15.27
CA CYS A 60 14.03 -21.61 -15.46
C CYS A 60 14.48 -20.34 -16.20
N SER A 61 13.52 -19.59 -16.74
CA SER A 61 13.78 -18.24 -17.25
C SER A 61 12.64 -17.29 -16.94
N LYS A 62 12.95 -16.00 -16.80
CA LYS A 62 11.97 -14.95 -16.58
C LYS A 62 12.35 -13.70 -17.36
N LYS A 63 11.37 -13.09 -18.03
CA LYS A 63 11.52 -11.84 -18.77
C LYS A 63 10.76 -10.74 -18.06
N PHE A 64 11.43 -9.61 -17.91
CA PHE A 64 10.92 -8.39 -17.33
C PHE A 64 10.98 -7.26 -18.36
N VAL A 65 10.05 -6.33 -18.24
CA VAL A 65 9.97 -5.12 -19.06
C VAL A 65 9.89 -3.90 -18.18
N CYS A 66 10.37 -2.77 -18.67
CA CYS A 66 10.23 -1.52 -17.93
C CYS A 66 8.76 -1.26 -17.59
N HIS A 67 8.50 -0.69 -16.42
CA HIS A 67 7.16 -0.29 -16.03
C HIS A 67 6.55 0.75 -16.97
N HIS A 68 7.35 1.47 -17.77
CA HIS A 68 6.88 2.38 -18.82
C HIS A 68 6.65 1.73 -20.20
N SER A 69 6.78 0.41 -20.31
CA SER A 69 6.45 -0.33 -21.54
C SER A 69 4.94 -0.32 -21.84
N THR A 70 4.56 -0.73 -23.05
CA THR A 70 3.16 -0.93 -23.45
C THR A 70 2.46 -2.08 -22.74
N PHE A 71 3.21 -2.94 -22.03
CA PHE A 71 2.67 -4.15 -21.43
C PHE A 71 1.59 -3.82 -20.39
N GLN A 72 0.38 -4.33 -20.65
CA GLN A 72 -0.83 -4.17 -19.85
C GLN A 72 -1.22 -2.70 -19.60
N LYS A 73 -1.04 -1.84 -20.60
CA LYS A 73 -1.40 -0.43 -20.51
C LYS A 73 -2.16 0.02 -21.74
N VAL A 74 -3.06 0.98 -21.53
CA VAL A 74 -3.72 1.71 -22.61
C VAL A 74 -2.69 2.51 -23.41
N SER A 75 -3.00 2.69 -24.69
CA SER A 75 -2.25 3.59 -25.56
C SER A 75 -2.36 5.04 -25.07
N ARG A 76 -1.51 5.93 -25.58
CA ARG A 76 -1.52 7.34 -25.17
C ARG A 76 -2.77 8.03 -25.71
N GLU A 77 -3.20 7.63 -26.90
CA GLU A 77 -4.33 8.13 -27.67
C GLU A 77 -5.66 7.80 -26.97
N GLU A 78 -5.76 6.61 -26.36
CA GLU A 78 -6.96 6.17 -25.63
C GLU A 78 -6.99 6.64 -24.16
N ASN A 79 -5.92 7.25 -23.67
CA ASN A 79 -5.82 7.65 -22.28
C ASN A 79 -6.59 8.95 -21.99
N LYS A 80 -7.86 8.80 -21.60
CA LYS A 80 -8.74 9.91 -21.20
C LYS A 80 -8.27 10.72 -19.99
N LYS A 81 -7.33 10.20 -19.19
CA LYS A 81 -6.87 10.83 -17.93
C LYS A 81 -5.60 11.68 -18.09
N GLY A 82 -5.04 11.79 -19.31
CA GLY A 82 -3.89 12.63 -19.66
C GLY A 82 -2.53 12.18 -19.08
N ASN A 83 -2.54 11.35 -18.03
CA ASN A 83 -1.34 10.96 -17.29
C ASN A 83 -1.03 9.48 -17.54
N SER A 84 -0.24 9.20 -18.58
CA SER A 84 0.05 7.83 -19.01
C SER A 84 1.37 7.35 -18.44
N LYS A 85 1.37 6.14 -17.85
CA LYS A 85 2.62 5.41 -17.57
C LYS A 85 3.23 4.82 -18.84
N ASN A 86 2.51 4.77 -19.95
CA ASN A 86 3.00 4.16 -21.19
C ASN A 86 3.85 5.16 -21.98
N ALA A 87 5.16 4.89 -22.06
CA ALA A 87 6.12 5.64 -22.89
C ALA A 87 6.65 4.79 -24.07
N ASN A 88 5.97 3.69 -24.39
CA ASN A 88 6.41 2.71 -25.38
C ASN A 88 7.87 2.22 -25.16
N CYS A 89 8.25 2.04 -23.90
CA CYS A 89 9.62 1.70 -23.54
C CYS A 89 10.01 0.28 -23.99
N SER A 90 11.14 0.18 -24.68
CA SER A 90 11.71 -1.07 -25.19
C SER A 90 12.66 -1.78 -24.22
N ALA A 91 12.95 -1.19 -23.06
CA ALA A 91 13.92 -1.73 -22.11
C ALA A 91 13.42 -3.05 -21.50
N THR A 92 14.31 -4.04 -21.43
CA THR A 92 13.99 -5.39 -20.94
C THR A 92 15.13 -5.98 -20.13
N ILE A 93 14.79 -6.85 -19.17
CA ILE A 93 15.75 -7.72 -18.49
C ILE A 93 15.30 -9.16 -18.70
N THR A 94 16.21 -10.02 -19.10
CA THR A 94 15.96 -11.46 -19.24
C THR A 94 16.90 -12.22 -18.32
N CYS A 95 16.33 -12.99 -17.39
CA CYS A 95 17.05 -13.90 -16.52
C CYS A 95 16.86 -15.33 -17.04
N VAL A 96 17.95 -16.06 -17.25
CA VAL A 96 17.94 -17.46 -17.71
C VAL A 96 18.88 -18.25 -16.81
N ILE A 97 18.35 -19.25 -16.10
CA ILE A 97 19.15 -20.11 -15.22
C ILE A 97 19.47 -21.39 -15.96
N LYS A 98 20.76 -21.63 -16.21
CA LYS A 98 21.22 -22.85 -16.87
C LYS A 98 21.06 -24.07 -15.97
N LEU A 99 20.85 -25.24 -16.59
CA LEU A 99 20.92 -26.52 -15.90
C LEU A 99 22.31 -26.74 -15.32
N ASP A 100 22.34 -27.35 -14.14
CA ASP A 100 23.57 -27.74 -13.47
C ASP A 100 23.74 -29.25 -13.56
N THR A 101 24.48 -29.70 -14.56
CA THR A 101 24.76 -31.10 -14.85
C THR A 101 26.27 -31.30 -14.99
N LEU A 102 26.75 -32.55 -14.88
CA LEU A 102 28.17 -32.84 -15.07
C LEU A 102 28.69 -32.36 -16.45
N ALA A 103 27.87 -32.48 -17.49
CA ALA A 103 28.23 -32.04 -18.84
C ALA A 103 28.34 -30.51 -18.94
N THR A 104 27.38 -29.78 -18.37
CA THR A 104 27.38 -28.30 -18.39
C THR A 104 28.48 -27.71 -17.51
N ARG A 105 28.78 -28.34 -16.36
CA ARG A 105 29.97 -28.00 -15.56
C ARG A 105 31.23 -28.18 -16.39
N LYS A 106 31.40 -29.28 -17.13
CA LYS A 106 32.61 -29.51 -17.95
C LYS A 106 32.81 -28.43 -19.02
N SER A 107 31.74 -27.98 -19.68
CA SER A 107 31.80 -27.01 -20.78
C SER A 107 31.80 -25.54 -20.35
N ASP A 108 31.22 -25.20 -19.20
CA ASP A 108 31.05 -23.81 -18.74
C ASP A 108 31.69 -23.63 -17.34
N THR A 109 32.91 -23.06 -17.32
CA THR A 109 33.68 -22.83 -16.09
C THR A 109 32.93 -21.94 -15.09
N LEU A 110 32.08 -21.03 -15.56
CA LEU A 110 31.32 -20.13 -14.68
C LEU A 110 30.22 -20.89 -13.91
N ILE A 111 29.68 -21.96 -14.48
CA ILE A 111 28.74 -22.85 -13.76
C ILE A 111 29.47 -23.62 -12.66
N LYS A 112 30.72 -24.05 -12.89
CA LYS A 112 31.56 -24.68 -11.84
C LYS A 112 31.74 -23.75 -10.63
N ASN A 113 31.86 -22.45 -10.88
CA ASN A 113 32.01 -21.42 -9.86
C ASN A 113 30.67 -20.95 -9.25
N GLY A 114 29.55 -21.63 -9.54
CA GLY A 114 28.23 -21.31 -9.00
C GLY A 114 27.46 -20.20 -9.72
N LEU A 115 27.98 -19.65 -10.82
CA LEU A 115 27.38 -18.55 -11.58
C LEU A 115 26.46 -19.06 -12.71
N ARG A 116 25.33 -19.64 -12.31
CA ARG A 116 24.40 -20.35 -13.21
C ARG A 116 23.45 -19.43 -13.98
N GLY A 117 23.12 -18.28 -13.40
CA GLY A 117 22.24 -17.29 -14.00
C GLY A 117 22.93 -16.53 -15.13
N ILE A 118 22.26 -16.39 -16.27
CA ILE A 118 22.59 -15.44 -17.32
C ILE A 118 21.55 -14.34 -17.25
N ILE A 119 22.02 -13.11 -17.07
CA ILE A 119 21.18 -11.93 -17.04
C ILE A 119 21.56 -11.07 -18.24
N THR A 120 20.55 -10.78 -19.06
CA THR A 120 20.68 -9.92 -20.23
C THR A 120 19.83 -8.69 -20.01
N ILE A 121 20.48 -7.53 -19.88
CA ILE A 121 19.87 -6.22 -19.66
C ILE A 121 19.96 -5.47 -20.98
N ASN A 122 18.80 -5.14 -21.56
CA ASN A 122 18.69 -4.18 -22.65
C ASN A 122 18.16 -2.87 -22.05
N ASN A 123 19.05 -1.89 -21.89
CA ASN A 123 18.81 -0.62 -21.23
C ASN A 123 18.37 0.49 -22.20
N LYS A 124 17.75 0.13 -23.33
CA LYS A 124 17.22 1.12 -24.27
C LYS A 124 15.89 1.69 -23.78
N HIS A 125 15.96 2.80 -23.04
CA HIS A 125 14.81 3.56 -22.57
C HIS A 125 14.40 4.65 -23.57
N THR A 126 13.10 4.90 -23.66
CA THR A 126 12.48 5.95 -24.51
C THR A 126 11.96 7.13 -23.68
N HIS A 127 12.28 7.15 -22.39
CA HIS A 127 11.89 8.16 -21.43
C HIS A 127 13.11 8.49 -20.56
N SER A 128 13.11 9.67 -19.93
CA SER A 128 14.13 10.00 -18.94
C SER A 128 14.00 9.09 -17.72
N LEU A 129 15.11 8.85 -17.02
CA LEU A 129 15.12 8.02 -15.81
C LEU A 129 15.03 8.88 -14.54
N ASP A 130 15.66 10.06 -14.58
CA ASP A 130 15.89 10.92 -13.41
C ASP A 130 15.02 12.19 -13.48
N THR A 131 13.74 12.04 -13.82
CA THR A 131 12.76 13.15 -13.79
C THR A 131 11.67 12.88 -12.77
N ALA A 132 11.12 13.95 -12.19
CA ALA A 132 9.98 13.89 -11.28
C ALA A 132 8.81 13.05 -11.84
N GLU A 133 8.57 13.13 -13.15
CA GLU A 133 7.53 12.36 -13.84
C GLU A 133 7.78 10.85 -13.85
N THR A 134 9.04 10.41 -13.85
CA THR A 134 9.42 9.00 -13.81
C THR A 134 9.51 8.50 -12.37
N LEU A 135 10.12 9.29 -11.48
CA LEU A 135 10.32 8.91 -10.07
C LEU A 135 9.00 8.70 -9.31
N ARG A 136 7.95 9.48 -9.61
CA ARG A 136 6.61 9.32 -8.98
C ARG A 136 5.96 7.94 -9.19
N PHE A 137 6.42 7.16 -10.18
CA PHE A 137 5.86 5.85 -10.49
C PHE A 137 6.66 4.70 -9.87
N ILE A 138 7.77 5.00 -9.22
CA ILE A 138 8.52 4.03 -8.42
C ILE A 138 7.66 3.69 -7.19
N PRO A 139 7.47 2.41 -6.88
CA PRO A 139 6.67 2.00 -5.73
C PRO A 139 7.42 2.26 -4.44
N ALA A 140 6.69 2.72 -3.44
CA ALA A 140 7.12 2.65 -2.05
C ALA A 140 7.34 1.21 -1.59
N ASP A 141 8.27 1.06 -0.65
CA ASP A 141 8.52 -0.23 -0.01
C ASP A 141 7.52 -0.51 1.12
N LEU A 142 7.58 -1.73 1.66
CA LEU A 142 6.67 -2.15 2.72
C LEU A 142 6.91 -1.37 4.02
N LYS A 143 8.14 -0.92 4.27
CA LYS A 143 8.49 -0.15 5.47
C LYS A 143 7.76 1.19 5.47
N LEU A 144 7.78 1.89 4.33
CA LEU A 144 7.06 3.15 4.17
C LEU A 144 5.54 2.95 4.28
N LYS A 145 4.99 1.89 3.65
CA LYS A 145 3.57 1.54 3.81
C LYS A 145 3.19 1.34 5.28
N ASN A 146 4.02 0.63 6.05
CA ASN A 146 3.79 0.42 7.48
C ASN A 146 3.89 1.72 8.29
N THR A 147 4.79 2.63 7.90
CA THR A 147 4.88 3.97 8.51
C THR A 147 3.56 4.74 8.33
N PHE A 148 2.97 4.71 7.14
CA PHE A 148 1.65 5.30 6.92
C PHE A 148 0.53 4.59 7.70
N PHE A 149 0.62 3.28 7.92
CA PHE A 149 -0.33 2.57 8.78
C PHE A 149 -0.26 3.05 10.24
N GLU A 150 0.91 3.44 10.73
CA GLU A 150 1.08 4.05 12.05
C GLU A 150 0.44 5.45 12.10
N TYR A 151 0.58 6.25 11.04
CA TYR A 151 -0.10 7.55 10.92
C TYR A 151 -1.63 7.39 10.99
N PHE A 152 -2.19 6.44 10.23
CA PHE A 152 -3.63 6.16 10.27
C PHE A 152 -4.08 5.66 11.64
N SER A 153 -3.26 4.85 12.31
CA SER A 153 -3.53 4.37 13.67
C SER A 153 -3.46 5.49 14.71
N SER A 154 -2.75 6.58 14.40
CA SER A 154 -2.73 7.83 15.16
C SER A 154 -3.88 8.78 14.76
N ASN A 155 -4.90 8.24 14.08
CA ASN A 155 -6.12 8.93 13.67
C ASN A 155 -5.91 10.05 12.63
N MET A 156 -4.79 10.03 11.90
CA MET A 156 -4.54 10.96 10.80
C MET A 156 -5.36 10.58 9.56
N GLY A 157 -5.98 11.58 8.93
CA GLY A 157 -6.60 11.42 7.61
C GLY A 157 -5.55 11.29 6.49
N ILE A 158 -5.98 10.95 5.27
CA ILE A 158 -5.06 10.79 4.11
C ILE A 158 -4.22 12.05 3.86
N SER A 159 -4.88 13.22 3.80
CA SER A 159 -4.20 14.50 3.53
C SER A 159 -3.28 14.94 4.67
N GLU A 160 -3.70 14.68 5.91
CA GLU A 160 -2.91 14.98 7.09
C GLU A 160 -1.68 14.09 7.18
N ALA A 161 -1.82 12.78 6.96
CA ALA A 161 -0.72 11.83 6.95
C ALA A 161 0.31 12.15 5.85
N LEU A 162 -0.14 12.58 4.67
CA LEU A 162 0.74 13.04 3.59
C LEU A 162 1.54 14.27 4.02
N LYS A 163 0.86 15.31 4.52
CA LYS A 163 1.51 16.54 4.95
C LYS A 163 2.51 16.27 6.09
N TYR A 164 2.10 15.49 7.09
CA TYR A 164 2.96 15.10 8.20
C TYR A 164 4.20 14.33 7.72
N HIS A 165 4.04 13.46 6.72
CA HIS A 165 5.17 12.74 6.12
C HIS A 165 6.12 13.67 5.38
N GLU A 166 5.60 14.64 4.62
CA GLU A 166 6.38 15.67 3.94
C GLU A 166 7.18 16.52 4.94
N ASP A 167 6.54 16.99 6.02
CA ASP A 167 7.19 17.73 7.11
C ASP A 167 8.35 16.91 7.73
N ILE A 168 8.17 15.60 7.94
CA ILE A 168 9.24 14.70 8.42
C ILE A 168 10.37 14.57 7.40
N LEU A 169 10.07 14.52 6.11
CA LEU A 169 11.09 14.41 5.06
C LEU A 169 11.96 15.68 5.01
N GLU A 170 11.35 16.86 5.11
CA GLU A 170 12.04 18.15 5.10
C GLU A 170 13.01 18.32 6.28
N LEU A 171 12.74 17.67 7.41
CA LEU A 171 13.58 17.72 8.60
C LEU A 171 14.83 16.82 8.52
N LYS A 172 14.99 16.01 7.47
CA LYS A 172 16.15 15.12 7.33
C LYS A 172 17.37 15.88 6.79
N ASP A 173 18.54 15.61 7.38
CA ASP A 173 19.81 16.25 6.97
C ASP A 173 20.16 16.05 5.48
N ASN A 174 19.65 14.98 4.86
CA ASN A 174 19.90 14.62 3.47
C ASN A 174 18.70 14.88 2.54
N PHE A 175 17.78 15.74 2.94
CA PHE A 175 16.59 16.08 2.15
C PHE A 175 16.95 16.75 0.83
N SER A 176 16.29 16.32 -0.25
CA SER A 176 16.33 16.96 -1.55
C SER A 176 14.91 17.19 -2.08
N LEU A 177 14.72 18.22 -2.91
CA LEU A 177 13.43 18.47 -3.56
C LEU A 177 12.97 17.29 -4.45
N GLU A 178 13.91 16.48 -4.94
CA GLU A 178 13.62 15.29 -5.73
C GLU A 178 12.93 14.19 -4.90
N ASP A 179 13.18 14.14 -3.58
CA ASP A 179 12.54 13.19 -2.68
C ASP A 179 11.03 13.38 -2.60
N LEU A 180 10.56 14.62 -2.72
CA LEU A 180 9.12 14.94 -2.76
C LEU A 180 8.44 14.40 -4.03
N ALA A 181 9.18 14.31 -5.14
CA ALA A 181 8.67 13.77 -6.39
C ALA A 181 8.82 12.24 -6.51
N ASN A 182 9.62 11.64 -5.63
CA ASN A 182 9.95 10.22 -5.69
C ASN A 182 8.88 9.37 -5.01
N GLY A 183 8.10 8.62 -5.80
CA GLY A 183 7.01 7.78 -5.30
C GLY A 183 7.44 6.66 -4.34
N ALA A 184 8.74 6.33 -4.32
CA ALA A 184 9.31 5.39 -3.37
C ALA A 184 9.54 5.98 -1.97
N ILE A 185 9.67 7.30 -1.87
CA ILE A 185 10.02 8.05 -0.65
C ILE A 185 8.82 8.90 -0.20
N ASN A 186 8.24 9.67 -1.12
CA ASN A 186 7.00 10.42 -0.95
C ASN A 186 5.90 9.84 -1.87
N PRO A 187 5.04 8.95 -1.34
CA PRO A 187 4.05 8.25 -2.15
C PRO A 187 2.92 9.19 -2.59
N THR A 188 2.43 9.03 -3.82
CA THR A 188 1.33 9.87 -4.33
C THR A 188 0.04 9.71 -3.50
N TYR A 189 -0.82 10.72 -3.50
CA TYR A 189 -2.13 10.67 -2.84
C TYR A 189 -2.92 9.40 -3.14
N ARG A 190 -2.96 8.97 -4.40
CA ARG A 190 -3.69 7.75 -4.81
C ARG A 190 -3.11 6.48 -4.18
N THR A 191 -1.79 6.43 -3.99
CA THR A 191 -1.11 5.32 -3.31
C THR A 191 -1.52 5.29 -1.84
N VAL A 192 -1.47 6.44 -1.16
CA VAL A 192 -1.83 6.57 0.26
C VAL A 192 -3.32 6.31 0.49
N GLN A 193 -4.19 6.77 -0.42
CA GLN A 193 -5.61 6.45 -0.39
C GLN A 193 -5.86 4.94 -0.44
N TYR A 194 -5.19 4.23 -1.36
CA TYR A 194 -5.30 2.77 -1.44
C TYR A 194 -4.84 2.09 -0.14
N TRP A 195 -3.73 2.54 0.44
CA TRP A 195 -3.25 2.03 1.72
C TRP A 195 -4.21 2.32 2.88
N HIS A 196 -4.78 3.52 2.93
CA HIS A 196 -5.77 3.89 3.92
C HIS A 196 -7.02 3.01 3.79
N ASP A 197 -7.49 2.72 2.58
CA ASP A 197 -8.63 1.83 2.35
C ASP A 197 -8.33 0.39 2.80
N GLU A 198 -7.15 -0.14 2.48
CA GLU A 198 -6.69 -1.44 2.98
C GLU A 198 -6.62 -1.48 4.52
N TRP A 199 -6.01 -0.46 5.12
CA TRP A 199 -5.91 -0.32 6.58
C TRP A 199 -7.30 -0.20 7.21
N ARG A 200 -8.20 0.58 6.63
CA ARG A 200 -9.57 0.78 7.11
C ARG A 200 -10.35 -0.52 7.06
N ILE A 201 -10.34 -1.23 5.94
CA ILE A 201 -11.05 -2.51 5.83
C ILE A 201 -10.53 -3.49 6.89
N LYS A 202 -9.21 -3.58 7.05
CA LYS A 202 -8.60 -4.48 8.03
C LYS A 202 -8.93 -4.11 9.48
N ASN A 203 -8.88 -2.82 9.82
CA ASN A 203 -8.96 -2.35 11.21
C ASN A 203 -10.37 -1.91 11.62
N LEU A 204 -11.15 -1.33 10.71
CA LEU A 204 -12.48 -0.75 10.98
C LEU A 204 -13.61 -1.48 10.24
N GLY A 205 -13.29 -2.31 9.25
CA GLY A 205 -14.29 -3.03 8.46
C GLY A 205 -14.89 -2.18 7.33
N PRO A 206 -15.84 -2.74 6.57
CA PRO A 206 -16.56 -2.00 5.53
C PRO A 206 -17.44 -0.90 6.15
N ARG A 207 -17.77 0.13 5.36
CA ARG A 207 -18.57 1.28 5.81
C ARG A 207 -20.02 0.92 6.13
N SER A 208 -20.55 -0.13 5.51
CA SER A 208 -21.96 -0.48 5.54
C SER A 208 -22.15 -1.99 5.48
N GLY A 209 -23.37 -2.42 5.76
CA GLY A 209 -23.77 -3.83 5.70
C GLY A 209 -23.25 -4.68 6.86
N ILE A 210 -23.37 -5.99 6.67
CA ILE A 210 -23.12 -7.00 7.72
C ILE A 210 -21.69 -6.95 8.25
N GLY A 211 -20.71 -6.70 7.38
CA GLY A 211 -19.30 -6.64 7.79
C GLY A 211 -18.97 -5.50 8.77
N MET A 212 -19.74 -4.41 8.77
CA MET A 212 -19.58 -3.33 9.76
C MET A 212 -19.99 -3.81 11.16
N ILE A 213 -21.10 -4.55 11.25
CA ILE A 213 -21.62 -5.13 12.50
C ILE A 213 -20.68 -6.23 13.00
N GLU A 214 -20.16 -7.08 12.12
CA GLU A 214 -19.18 -8.12 12.48
C GLU A 214 -17.93 -7.51 13.09
N LYS A 215 -17.40 -6.44 12.50
CA LYS A 215 -16.21 -5.77 13.02
C LYS A 215 -16.47 -5.04 14.34
N LEU A 216 -17.66 -4.48 14.51
CA LEU A 216 -18.09 -3.90 15.79
C LEU A 216 -18.12 -4.96 16.89
N LYS A 217 -18.71 -6.15 16.61
CA LYS A 217 -18.76 -7.29 17.52
C LYS A 217 -17.35 -7.78 17.90
N GLU A 218 -16.44 -7.89 16.93
CA GLU A 218 -15.05 -8.27 17.15
C GLU A 218 -14.35 -7.33 18.16
N LYS A 219 -14.62 -6.02 18.08
CA LYS A 219 -13.97 -5.01 18.92
C LYS A 219 -14.62 -4.75 20.28
N LEU A 220 -15.77 -5.35 20.58
CA LEU A 220 -16.47 -5.12 21.86
C LEU A 220 -15.57 -5.40 23.06
N ASN A 221 -14.78 -6.47 23.02
CA ASN A 221 -13.88 -6.83 24.11
C ASN A 221 -12.80 -5.77 24.33
N ILE A 222 -12.19 -5.28 23.24
CA ILE A 222 -11.16 -4.22 23.29
C ILE A 222 -11.73 -2.94 23.90
N TYR A 223 -12.95 -2.57 23.51
CA TYR A 223 -13.61 -1.39 24.09
C TYR A 223 -13.93 -1.59 25.57
N SER A 224 -14.38 -2.79 25.96
CA SER A 224 -14.64 -3.12 27.36
C SER A 224 -13.37 -3.06 28.21
N GLU A 225 -12.22 -3.54 27.71
CA GLU A 225 -10.91 -3.43 28.37
C GLU A 225 -10.49 -1.97 28.57
N GLN A 226 -10.94 -1.07 27.70
CA GLN A 226 -10.69 0.37 27.77
C GLN A 226 -11.75 1.13 28.60
N ASN A 227 -12.62 0.43 29.34
CA ASN A 227 -13.77 1.00 30.07
C ASN A 227 -14.74 1.79 29.18
N VAL A 228 -14.80 1.48 27.87
CA VAL A 228 -15.77 2.05 26.95
C VAL A 228 -16.97 1.11 26.86
N ILE A 229 -18.15 1.62 27.22
CA ILE A 229 -19.40 0.87 27.11
C ILE A 229 -19.90 1.02 25.67
N VAL A 230 -19.99 -0.09 24.94
CA VAL A 230 -20.55 -0.13 23.59
C VAL A 230 -21.76 -1.07 23.58
N LYS A 231 -22.93 -0.55 23.22
CA LYS A 231 -24.17 -1.32 23.06
C LYS A 231 -24.78 -0.98 21.70
N PHE A 232 -25.34 -1.95 21.00
CA PHE A 232 -26.04 -1.68 19.76
C PHE A 232 -27.24 -2.61 19.56
N VAL A 233 -28.18 -2.14 18.75
CA VAL A 233 -29.33 -2.88 18.21
C VAL A 233 -29.16 -2.92 16.70
N GLU A 234 -29.51 -4.03 16.05
CA GLU A 234 -29.33 -4.19 14.59
C GLU A 234 -30.56 -3.78 13.77
N ASP A 235 -31.77 -3.97 14.32
CA ASP A 235 -33.03 -3.58 13.67
C ASP A 235 -33.99 -2.89 14.66
N PRO A 236 -34.17 -1.57 14.58
CA PRO A 236 -33.40 -0.63 13.76
C PRO A 236 -31.95 -0.51 14.25
N PHE A 237 -31.02 -0.17 13.35
CA PHE A 237 -29.62 -0.01 13.74
C PHE A 237 -29.44 1.20 14.66
N ALA A 238 -29.02 0.95 15.90
CA ALA A 238 -28.73 1.98 16.88
C ALA A 238 -27.45 1.62 17.65
N LEU A 239 -26.56 2.58 17.86
CA LEU A 239 -25.27 2.40 18.54
C LEU A 239 -25.14 3.40 19.70
N LEU A 240 -24.91 2.90 20.90
CA LEU A 240 -24.60 3.65 22.10
C LEU A 240 -23.13 3.42 22.46
N ILE A 241 -22.36 4.51 22.54
CA ILE A 241 -20.96 4.50 22.98
C ILE A 241 -20.85 5.43 24.19
N VAL A 242 -20.35 4.92 25.33
CA VAL A 242 -20.10 5.71 26.53
C VAL A 242 -18.62 5.55 26.92
N THR A 243 -17.84 6.60 26.68
CA THR A 243 -16.42 6.63 27.04
C THR A 243 -16.22 6.85 28.55
N PRO A 244 -15.04 6.51 29.11
CA PRO A 244 -14.73 6.82 30.51
C PRO A 244 -14.89 8.31 30.85
N LEU A 245 -14.59 9.20 29.90
CA LEU A 245 -14.78 10.64 30.09
C LEU A 245 -16.27 10.99 30.25
N MET A 246 -17.14 10.41 29.43
CA MET A 246 -18.59 10.59 29.52
C MET A 246 -19.14 10.03 30.83
N GLN A 247 -18.65 8.87 31.29
CA GLN A 247 -19.05 8.31 32.58
C GLN A 247 -18.72 9.25 33.74
N ARG A 248 -17.50 9.80 33.79
CA ARG A 248 -17.13 10.82 34.79
C ARG A 248 -17.98 12.08 34.69
N ALA A 249 -18.27 12.54 33.48
CA ALA A 249 -19.10 13.73 33.27
C ALA A 249 -20.54 13.52 33.81
N HIS A 250 -21.11 12.32 33.66
CA HIS A 250 -22.43 11.96 34.21
C HIS A 250 -22.51 11.93 35.74
N GLU A 251 -21.37 11.90 36.44
CA GLU A 251 -21.33 11.98 37.91
C GLU A 251 -21.48 13.43 38.42
N LEU A 252 -21.22 14.43 37.57
CA LEU A 252 -21.31 15.84 37.94
C LEU A 252 -22.76 16.27 38.18
N LYS A 253 -23.04 17.02 39.24
CA LYS A 253 -24.40 17.50 39.55
C LYS A 253 -25.02 18.36 38.43
N SER A 254 -24.18 19.08 37.67
CA SER A 254 -24.59 19.90 36.51
C SER A 254 -25.06 19.09 35.30
N SER A 255 -24.62 17.83 35.17
CA SER A 255 -24.96 16.94 34.04
C SER A 255 -26.41 16.44 34.04
N LYS A 256 -27.15 16.68 35.12
CA LYS A 256 -28.56 16.23 35.28
C LYS A 256 -29.55 17.03 34.42
N TRP A 257 -29.12 18.16 33.86
CA TRP A 257 -30.04 19.17 33.31
C TRP A 257 -29.91 19.41 31.81
N TYR A 258 -28.87 18.91 31.14
CA TYR A 258 -28.57 19.28 29.76
C TYR A 258 -28.20 18.07 28.91
N SER A 259 -29.12 17.57 28.10
CA SER A 259 -28.79 16.62 27.02
C SER A 259 -28.36 17.41 25.79
N ILE A 260 -27.11 17.27 25.36
CA ILE A 260 -26.65 17.78 24.07
C ILE A 260 -26.96 16.71 23.04
N VAL A 261 -27.86 17.01 22.11
CA VAL A 261 -28.13 16.17 20.94
C VAL A 261 -27.51 16.87 19.76
N ASP A 262 -26.34 16.39 19.33
CA ASP A 262 -25.75 16.82 18.07
C ASP A 262 -26.11 15.79 16.99
N SER A 263 -26.76 16.26 15.93
CA SER A 263 -27.07 15.48 14.73
C SER A 263 -26.21 15.97 13.56
N THR A 264 -24.89 15.99 13.73
CA THR A 264 -23.99 16.23 12.60
C THR A 264 -23.98 15.00 11.70
N SER A 265 -24.69 15.07 10.58
CA SER A 265 -24.57 14.11 9.49
C SER A 265 -23.24 14.34 8.76
N ALA A 266 -22.21 13.54 9.07
CA ALA A 266 -21.09 13.38 8.15
C ALA A 266 -21.57 12.47 7.01
N CYS A 267 -22.20 13.08 6.00
CA CYS A 267 -22.80 12.39 4.86
C CYS A 267 -21.71 11.79 3.95
N ASP A 268 -21.29 10.55 4.18
CA ASP A 268 -20.92 9.68 3.06
C ASP A 268 -22.23 9.38 2.29
N ALA A 269 -22.24 9.58 0.97
CA ALA A 269 -23.44 9.57 0.12
C ALA A 269 -24.26 8.26 0.14
N GLU A 270 -23.72 7.19 0.74
CA GLU A 270 -24.37 5.87 0.87
C GLU A 270 -24.98 5.61 2.26
N THR A 271 -24.76 6.49 3.25
CA THR A 271 -25.26 6.35 4.63
C THR A 271 -26.34 7.39 4.92
N ILE A 272 -27.47 7.29 4.24
CA ILE A 272 -28.60 8.24 4.40
C ILE A 272 -29.38 8.04 5.72
N ASN A 273 -29.13 6.99 6.51
CA ASN A 273 -30.00 6.65 7.67
C ASN A 273 -29.32 6.57 9.04
N ASN A 274 -28.05 6.96 9.19
CA ASN A 274 -27.38 6.90 10.50
C ASN A 274 -27.48 8.25 11.22
N LEU A 275 -28.46 8.39 12.10
CA LEU A 275 -28.51 9.50 13.05
C LEU A 275 -27.52 9.19 14.19
N TYR A 276 -26.35 9.83 14.15
CA TYR A 276 -25.43 9.82 15.27
C TYR A 276 -25.92 10.83 16.31
N ILE A 277 -26.39 10.35 17.46
CA ILE A 277 -26.71 11.21 18.61
C ILE A 277 -25.57 11.07 19.62
N ASN A 278 -24.71 12.08 19.71
CA ASN A 278 -23.73 12.17 20.79
C ASN A 278 -24.40 12.76 22.04
N SER A 279 -25.05 11.95 22.87
CA SER A 279 -25.56 12.46 24.16
C SER A 279 -24.39 12.62 25.15
N MET A 280 -23.84 13.83 25.23
CA MET A 280 -23.00 14.19 26.35
C MET A 280 -23.91 14.66 27.48
N CYS A 281 -23.96 13.88 28.57
CA CYS A 281 -24.60 14.21 29.85
C CYS A 281 -26.13 14.16 29.91
N SER A 282 -26.75 13.00 30.19
CA SER A 282 -28.06 13.00 30.85
C SER A 282 -28.23 11.83 31.81
N ARG A 283 -28.44 12.12 33.10
CA ARG A 283 -28.87 11.12 34.11
C ARG A 283 -30.40 10.97 34.16
N SER A 284 -31.11 11.81 33.41
CA SER A 284 -32.55 11.81 33.19
C SER A 284 -32.80 11.21 31.81
N GLY A 285 -33.52 10.09 31.75
CA GLY A 285 -33.84 9.42 30.50
C GLY A 285 -34.49 10.40 29.51
N THR A 286 -33.82 10.62 28.37
CA THR A 286 -34.34 11.47 27.31
C THR A 286 -34.93 10.56 26.23
N ILE A 287 -36.25 10.52 26.10
CA ILE A 287 -36.94 9.85 25.00
C ILE A 287 -37.13 10.89 23.89
N SER A 288 -36.31 10.83 22.84
CA SER A 288 -36.57 11.60 21.62
C SER A 288 -37.34 10.73 20.62
N ASN A 289 -38.67 10.88 20.60
CA ASN A 289 -39.50 10.35 19.51
C ASN A 289 -39.42 11.31 18.31
N TYR A 290 -38.54 11.00 17.35
CA TYR A 290 -38.64 11.60 16.03
C TYR A 290 -39.47 10.69 15.12
N ASN A 291 -40.56 11.24 14.59
CA ASN A 291 -41.49 10.61 13.66
C ASN A 291 -40.82 10.37 12.29
N TYR A 292 -39.86 9.46 12.22
CA TYR A 292 -39.53 8.68 11.03
C TYR A 292 -39.22 7.26 11.52
N LYS A 293 -39.96 6.30 10.98
CA LYS A 293 -40.03 4.88 11.41
C LYS A 293 -38.76 4.36 12.10
N ARG A 294 -38.93 4.03 13.39
CA ARG A 294 -38.16 3.11 14.25
C ARG A 294 -36.77 3.58 14.68
N SER A 295 -36.66 3.99 15.95
CA SER A 295 -35.55 3.71 16.88
C SER A 295 -36.01 4.03 18.31
N ILE A 296 -35.97 3.05 19.22
CA ILE A 296 -36.27 3.21 20.65
C ILE A 296 -34.94 3.19 21.40
N PHE A 297 -34.69 4.20 22.23
CA PHE A 297 -33.51 4.27 23.10
C PHE A 297 -33.86 3.93 24.55
N PHE A 298 -33.05 3.06 25.18
CA PHE A 298 -33.04 2.84 26.62
C PHE A 298 -31.72 3.35 27.19
N SER A 299 -31.80 4.31 28.11
CA SER A 299 -30.73 4.61 29.05
C SER A 299 -31.11 4.00 30.40
N ILE A 300 -30.23 3.22 30.99
CA ILE A 300 -30.29 2.85 32.42
C ILE A 300 -29.39 3.83 33.16
#